data_AF-A0A383BEK4-F1
#
_entry.id   AF-A0A383BEK4-F1
#
_cell.length_a   1.000
_cell.length_b   1.000
_cell.length_c   1.000
_cell.angle_alpha   90.00
_cell.angle_beta   90.00
_cell.angle_gamma   90.00
#
_symmetry.space_group_name_H-M   'P 1'
#
loop_
_entity.id
_entity.type
_entity.pdbx_description
1 polymer ?
#
loop_
_entity_poly.entity_id
_entity_poly.type
_entity_poly.pdbx_seq_one_letter_code
_entity_poly.pdbx_strand_id
1 'polypeptide(L)' 'MNRQQQIALFAALLALACACSGALAAPAKAKLVFTDIKGKNHTPFASAKTKAVVFVFLLRDCPVSNVY' A
#
# COMPACT_ATOMS: atom_id res chain seq x y z
N MET A 1 -21.39 35.59 -25.26
CA MET A 1 -20.27 34.62 -25.13
C MET A 1 -20.35 33.67 -26.31
N ASN A 2 -19.29 33.53 -27.11
CA ASN A 2 -19.33 32.84 -28.40
C ASN A 2 -19.42 31.31 -28.23
N ARG A 3 -20.22 30.61 -29.04
CA ARG A 3 -20.42 29.14 -28.94
C ARG A 3 -19.09 28.36 -28.96
N GLN A 4 -18.10 28.86 -29.70
CA GLN A 4 -16.76 28.27 -29.74
C GLN A 4 -15.98 28.45 -28.43
N GLN A 5 -16.18 29.55 -27.70
CA GLN A 5 -15.55 29.77 -26.40
C GLN A 5 -16.09 28.81 -25.34
N GLN A 6 -17.39 28.48 -25.41
CA GLN A 6 -17.99 27.50 -24.50
C GLN A 6 -17.43 26.09 -24.73
N ILE A 7 -17.28 25.67 -26.00
CA ILE A 7 -16.72 24.36 -26.34
C ILE A 7 -15.27 24.26 -25.85
N ALA A 8 -14.47 25.32 -26.04
CA ALA A 8 -13.08 25.36 -25.56
C ALA A 8 -13.01 25.26 -24.03
N LEU A 9 -13.91 25.94 -23.30
CA LEU A 9 -14.00 25.86 -21.85
C LEU A 9 -14.36 24.46 -21.35
N PHE A 10 -15.33 23.80 -22.00
CA PHE A 10 -15.71 22.43 -21.65
C PHE A 10 -14.59 21.43 -21.94
N ALA A 11 -13.89 21.58 -23.07
CA ALA A 11 -12.76 20.72 -23.41
C ALA A 11 -11.60 20.88 -22.40
N ALA A 12 -11.31 22.12 -21.97
CA ALA A 12 -10.30 22.41 -20.96
C ALA A 12 -10.67 21.80 -19.59
N LEU A 13 -11.93 21.93 -19.17
CA LEU A 13 -12.44 21.33 -17.94
C LEU A 13 -12.37 19.80 -17.97
N LEU A 14 -12.72 19.18 -19.10
CA LEU A 14 -12.68 17.73 -19.26
C LEU A 14 -11.24 17.20 -19.24
N ALA A 15 -10.30 17.91 -19.88
CA ALA A 15 -8.88 17.57 -19.83
C ALA A 15 -8.31 17.66 -18.40
N LEU A 16 -8.71 18.68 -17.64
CA LEU A 16 -8.29 18.86 -16.25
C LEU A 16 -8.86 17.77 -15.33
N ALA A 17 -10.11 17.35 -15.54
CA ALA A 17 -10.74 16.27 -14.80
C ALA A 17 -10.10 14.90 -15.09
N CYS A 18 -9.78 14.61 -16.36
CA CYS A 18 -9.13 13.36 -16.76
C CYS A 18 -7.67 13.27 -16.29
N ALA A 19 -6.97 14.39 -16.12
CA ALA A 19 -5.63 14.39 -15.53
C ALA A 19 -5.63 14.04 -14.02
N CYS A 20 -6.75 14.22 -13.33
CA CYS A 20 -6.85 14.03 -11.88
C CYS A 20 -7.27 12.60 -11.48
N SER A 21 -7.85 11.81 -12.39
CA SER A 21 -8.32 10.45 -12.10
C SER A 21 -7.22 9.38 -12.03
N GLY A 22 -5.99 9.70 -12.45
CA GLY A 22 -4.84 8.76 -12.38
C GLY A 22 -4.08 8.75 -11.05
N ALA A 23 -4.32 9.72 -10.16
CA ALA A 23 -3.54 9.87 -8.92
C ALA A 23 -4.07 9.05 -7.73
N LEU A 24 -5.25 8.43 -7.86
CA LEU A 24 -5.83 7.54 -6.85
C LEU A 24 -5.61 6.06 -7.21
N ALA A 25 -4.41 5.70 -7.66
CA ALA A 25 -3.97 4.33 -7.48
C ALA A 25 -3.77 4.13 -5.97
N ALA A 26 -4.70 3.42 -5.33
CA ALA A 26 -4.55 2.99 -3.94
C ALA A 26 -3.14 2.40 -3.78
N PRO A 27 -2.35 2.81 -2.78
CA PRO A 27 -0.99 2.31 -2.64
C PRO A 27 -1.07 0.79 -2.61
N ALA A 28 -0.35 0.14 -3.52
CA ALA A 28 -0.25 -1.31 -3.59
C ALA A 28 -0.01 -1.80 -2.16
N LYS A 29 -1.00 -2.51 -1.58
CA LYS A 29 -1.02 -2.87 -0.16
C LYS A 29 0.39 -3.28 0.24
N ALA A 30 1.04 -2.47 1.06
CA ALA A 30 2.46 -2.61 1.35
C ALA A 30 2.71 -4.08 1.73
N LYS A 31 3.46 -4.78 0.88
CA LYS A 31 3.74 -6.20 1.07
C LYS A 31 4.60 -6.28 2.33
N LEU A 32 3.99 -6.69 3.43
CA LEU A 32 4.67 -6.70 4.72
C LEU A 32 5.75 -7.80 4.67
N VAL A 33 7.01 -7.37 4.65
CA VAL A 33 8.19 -8.24 4.57
C VAL A 33 8.94 -8.14 5.90
N PHE A 34 9.23 -9.29 6.50
CA PHE A 34 10.07 -9.38 7.69
C PHE A 34 11.37 -10.09 7.35
N THR A 35 12.49 -9.48 7.71
CA THR A 35 13.79 -10.14 7.65
C THR A 35 14.08 -10.77 9.01
N ASP A 36 14.36 -12.06 9.05
CA ASP A 36 14.75 -12.73 10.29
C ASP A 36 16.21 -12.44 10.68
N ILE A 37 16.62 -12.92 11.85
CA ILE A 37 17.98 -12.75 12.39
C ILE A 37 19.09 -13.39 11.53
N LYS A 38 18.73 -14.25 10.57
CA LYS A 38 19.66 -14.87 9.60
C LYS A 38 19.65 -14.15 8.24
N GLY A 39 18.91 -13.05 8.11
CA GLY A 39 18.80 -12.28 6.88
C GLY A 39 17.78 -12.84 5.88
N LYS A 40 16.99 -13.87 6.24
CA LYS A 40 15.98 -14.43 5.33
C LYS A 40 14.69 -13.60 5.39
N ASN A 41 14.15 -13.31 4.20
CA ASN A 41 12.90 -12.57 4.06
C ASN A 41 11.67 -13.49 4.14
N HIS A 42 10.68 -13.05 4.90
CA HIS A 42 9.39 -13.69 5.10
C HIS A 42 8.28 -12.75 4.61
N THR A 43 7.30 -13.29 3.89
CA THR A 43 6.17 -12.52 3.34
C THR A 43 4.84 -13.14 3.81
N PRO A 44 4.41 -12.89 5.06
CA PRO A 44 3.34 -13.66 5.70
C PRO A 44 2.00 -13.58 4.97
N PHE A 45 1.76 -12.47 4.25
CA PHE A 45 0.52 -12.23 3.49
C PHE A 45 0.58 -12.67 2.02
N ALA A 46 1.70 -13.23 1.54
CA ALA A 46 1.82 -13.62 0.14
C ALA A 46 1.13 -14.97 -0.18
N SER A 47 0.80 -15.77 0.84
CA SER A 47 0.22 -17.09 0.67
C SER A 47 -1.30 -17.04 0.77
N ALA A 48 -1.99 -17.39 -0.32
CA ALA A 48 -3.45 -17.56 -0.35
C ALA A 48 -3.95 -18.76 0.48
N LYS A 49 -3.05 -19.66 0.91
CA LYS A 49 -3.38 -20.81 1.76
C LYS A 49 -3.36 -20.49 3.25
N THR A 50 -2.72 -19.38 3.63
CA THR A 50 -2.59 -18.97 5.03
C THR A 50 -3.87 -18.26 5.48
N LYS A 51 -4.63 -18.90 6.38
CA LYS A 51 -5.91 -18.36 6.87
C LYS A 51 -5.75 -17.23 7.88
N ALA A 52 -4.69 -17.30 8.69
CA ALA A 52 -4.37 -16.31 9.72
C ALA A 52 -2.86 -16.21 9.92
N VAL A 53 -2.41 -15.01 10.27
CA VAL A 53 -1.01 -14.73 10.64
C VAL A 53 -1.04 -14.05 12.01
N VAL A 54 -0.27 -14.57 12.96
CA VAL A 54 -0.12 -14.01 14.31
C VAL A 54 1.29 -13.43 14.42
N PHE A 55 1.39 -12.17 14.82
CA PHE A 55 2.67 -11.53 15.13
C PHE A 55 2.85 -11.46 16.65
N VAL A 56 3.96 -12.04 17.13
CA VAL A 56 4.35 -11.96 18.54
C VAL A 56 5.62 -11.12 18.60
N PHE A 57 5.54 -10.00 19.31
CA PHE A 57 6.67 -9.10 19.52
C PHE A 57 7.27 -9.39 20.90
N LEU A 58 8.55 -9.74 20.92
CA LEU A 58 9.28 -10.07 22.14
C LEU A 58 10.37 -9.02 22.35
N LEU A 59 10.42 -8.47 23.56
CA LEU A 59 11.57 -7.70 24.02
C LEU A 59 12.65 -8.69 24.48
N ARG A 60 13.92 -8.34 24.28
CA ARG A 60 15.06 -9.18 24.70
C ARG A 60 15.07 -9.43 26.21
N ASP A 61 14.60 -8.46 26.98
CA ASP A 61 14.58 -8.50 28.44
C ASP A 61 13.23 -9.01 28.99
N CYS A 62 12.40 -9.62 28.15
CA CYS A 62 11.13 -10.18 28.59
C CYS A 62 11.39 -11.44 29.44
N PRO A 63 10.90 -11.52 30.69
CA PRO A 63 11.15 -12.68 31.56
C PRO A 63 10.48 -13.97 31.04
N VAL A 64 9.53 -13.83 30.10
CA VAL A 64 8.89 -14.96 29.39
C VAL A 64 9.70 -15.38 28.16
N SER A 65 10.50 -14.49 27.57
CA SER A 65 11.43 -14.87 26.51
C SER A 65 12.65 -15.51 27.15
N ASN A 66 12.67 -16.84 27.16
CA ASN A 66 13.76 -17.67 27.69
C ASN A 66 15.06 -17.49 26.87
N VAL A 67 15.71 -16.34 27.00
CA VAL A 67 17.04 -16.06 26.45
C VAL A 67 18.03 -16.33 27.59
N TYR A 68 18.48 -17.58 27.70
CA TYR A 68 19.66 -17.97 28.46
C TYR A 68 20.91 -17.89 27.58
#